data_AF-A0A932UFN5-F1
#
_entry.id   AF-A0A932UFN5-F1
#
_cell.length_a   1.000
_cell.length_b   1.000
_cell.length_c   1.000
_cell.angle_alpha   90.00
_cell.angle_beta   90.00
_cell.angle_gamma   90.00
#
_symmetry.space_group_name_H-M   'P 1'
#
loop_
_entity.id
_entity.type
_entity.pdbx_description
1 polymer ?
#
loop_
_entity_poly.entity_id
_entity_poly.type
_entity_poly.pdbx_seq_one_letter_code
_entity_poly.pdbx_strand_id
1 'polypeptide(L)'
;MSVFSLEAPKMPWGEYGDIMMHGTTSPQGRRRDAVPPERAGSFIPPISFVGDGVIVTGELRRQLEESGLTGAAFRPLSPARLAQVAAERQPGPVSQSPGSAGAGAEAGTSPLSSDSDPSGQVSDLWEIDLAEHASGVSEHIGPNAWDFETSIVEATWDGTDWFRVASANTIFVSRRAREWLERVAGDWVSFRTVKLR
;
A
#
# COMPACT_ATOMS: atom_id res chain seq x y z
N MET A 1 21.33 1.16 -19.25
CA MET A 1 19.92 1.63 -19.24
C MET A 1 19.63 2.36 -17.92
N SER A 2 18.38 2.70 -17.54
CA SER A 2 18.09 3.27 -16.21
C SER A 2 16.95 2.50 -15.53
N VAL A 3 17.19 2.13 -14.28
CA VAL A 3 16.25 1.44 -13.38
C VAL A 3 16.04 2.30 -12.15
N PHE A 4 14.84 2.25 -11.59
CA PHE A 4 14.46 3.03 -10.42
C PHE A 4 13.82 2.12 -9.37
N SER A 5 14.08 2.36 -8.09
CA SER A 5 13.25 1.80 -7.02
C SER A 5 12.01 2.66 -6.84
N LEU A 6 10.87 1.99 -6.67
CA LEU A 6 9.58 2.62 -6.41
C LEU A 6 9.37 2.76 -4.90
N GLU A 7 9.10 3.97 -4.45
CA GLU A 7 8.98 4.34 -3.03
C GLU A 7 7.72 5.17 -2.79
N ALA A 8 7.22 5.18 -1.54
CA ALA A 8 6.20 6.12 -1.12
C ALA A 8 6.78 7.56 -1.09
N PRO A 9 6.00 8.58 -1.48
CA PRO A 9 6.43 9.96 -1.31
C PRO A 9 6.48 10.31 0.16
N LYS A 10 7.46 11.14 0.55
CA LYS A 10 7.57 11.61 1.93
C LYS A 10 6.38 12.50 2.28
N MET A 11 5.59 12.07 3.24
CA MET A 11 4.41 12.82 3.66
C MET A 11 4.78 14.07 4.49
N PRO A 12 4.03 15.18 4.36
CA PRO A 12 4.30 16.41 5.10
C PRO A 12 3.97 16.33 6.59
N TRP A 13 3.24 15.30 7.03
CA TRP A 13 2.75 15.13 8.40
C TRP A 13 3.66 14.26 9.28
N GLY A 14 4.94 14.12 8.90
CA GLY A 14 5.93 13.36 9.65
C GLY A 14 5.78 11.85 9.50
N GLU A 15 6.36 11.11 10.44
CA GLU A 15 6.53 9.64 10.37
C GLU A 15 5.21 8.86 10.37
N TYR A 16 4.13 9.44 10.88
CA TYR A 16 2.80 8.83 10.84
C TYR A 16 2.06 9.05 9.54
N GLY A 17 2.53 9.98 8.69
CA GLY A 17 1.89 10.31 7.42
C GLY A 17 1.77 9.08 6.51
N ASP A 18 2.83 8.27 6.43
CA ASP A 18 2.87 7.07 5.60
C ASP A 18 1.86 6.03 6.08
N ILE A 19 1.74 5.83 7.39
CA ILE A 19 0.77 4.91 7.99
C ILE A 19 -0.67 5.40 7.75
N MET A 20 -0.94 6.69 7.87
CA MET A 20 -2.27 7.23 7.60
C MET A 20 -2.63 7.12 6.11
N MET A 21 -1.68 7.40 5.23
CA MET A 21 -1.92 7.44 3.79
C MET A 21 -1.94 6.06 3.14
N HIS A 22 -1.00 5.19 3.48
CA HIS A 22 -0.84 3.89 2.85
C HIS A 22 -1.33 2.74 3.72
N GLY A 23 -1.43 2.97 5.03
CA GLY A 23 -1.83 1.95 6.00
C GLY A 23 -0.65 1.17 6.56
N THR A 24 -0.98 0.21 7.40
CA THR A 24 -0.03 -0.75 7.95
C THR A 24 -0.53 -2.17 7.72
N THR A 25 0.39 -3.12 7.61
CA THR A 25 0.06 -4.54 7.76
C THR A 25 0.14 -4.92 9.23
N SER A 26 -0.63 -5.94 9.63
CA SER A 26 -0.56 -6.49 10.98
C SER A 26 0.85 -7.05 11.27
N PRO A 27 1.39 -6.88 12.51
CA PRO A 27 2.69 -7.41 12.91
C PRO A 27 2.83 -8.93 12.77
N GLN A 28 1.74 -9.65 12.54
CA GLN A 28 1.68 -11.12 12.49
C GLN A 28 2.26 -11.74 11.20
N GLY A 29 2.97 -10.93 10.40
CA GLY A 29 3.71 -11.34 9.22
C GLY A 29 2.82 -11.61 8.01
N ARG A 30 3.40 -11.48 6.81
CA ARG A 30 2.81 -11.95 5.54
C ARG A 30 2.53 -13.46 5.67
N ARG A 31 1.31 -13.82 6.08
CA ARG A 31 0.77 -15.12 5.68
C ARG A 31 0.53 -15.07 4.17
N ARG A 32 0.59 -16.22 3.49
CA ARG A 32 0.48 -16.36 2.02
C ARG A 32 -0.75 -15.67 1.40
N ASP A 33 -1.69 -15.25 2.23
CA ASP A 33 -2.89 -14.53 1.88
C ASP A 33 -2.68 -13.03 2.14
N ALA A 34 -2.78 -12.23 1.07
CA ALA A 34 -2.53 -10.80 1.10
C ALA A 34 -3.42 -10.10 2.13
N VAL A 35 -2.80 -9.38 3.07
CA VAL A 35 -3.51 -8.71 4.17
C VAL A 35 -3.89 -7.30 3.72
N PRO A 36 -5.18 -6.93 3.77
CA PRO A 36 -5.58 -5.57 3.47
C PRO A 36 -4.96 -4.59 4.48
N PRO A 37 -4.59 -3.38 4.03
CA PRO A 37 -3.99 -2.40 4.90
C PRO A 37 -4.99 -1.90 5.94
N GLU A 38 -4.56 -1.84 7.19
CA GLU A 38 -5.31 -1.16 8.24
C GLU A 38 -5.14 0.36 8.07
N ARG A 39 -6.26 1.08 7.88
CA ARG A 39 -6.26 2.53 7.61
C ARG A 39 -7.33 3.27 8.37
N ALA A 40 -7.09 4.54 8.70
CA ALA A 40 -8.02 5.38 9.47
C ALA A 40 -9.01 6.17 8.60
N GLY A 41 -8.74 6.33 7.29
CA GLY A 41 -9.56 7.14 6.39
C GLY A 41 -10.29 6.33 5.31
N SER A 42 -11.40 6.88 4.80
CA SER A 42 -12.19 6.31 3.70
C SER A 42 -11.54 6.48 2.32
N PHE A 43 -10.66 7.48 2.17
CA PHE A 43 -9.94 7.71 0.92
C PHE A 43 -8.84 6.66 0.71
N ILE A 44 -8.81 6.01 -0.46
CA ILE A 44 -7.75 5.08 -0.88
C ILE A 44 -6.99 5.66 -2.06
N PRO A 45 -5.67 5.91 -1.93
CA PRO A 45 -4.89 6.40 -3.05
C PRO A 45 -4.81 5.34 -4.17
N PRO A 46 -4.61 5.74 -5.43
CA PRO A 46 -4.52 4.81 -6.56
C PRO A 46 -3.48 3.71 -6.36
N ILE A 47 -2.39 4.03 -5.65
CA ILE A 47 -1.29 3.15 -5.26
C ILE A 47 -0.92 3.40 -3.79
N SER A 48 -0.68 2.33 -3.04
CA SER A 48 -0.32 2.32 -1.62
C SER A 48 0.88 1.43 -1.34
N PHE A 49 1.77 1.88 -0.45
CA PHE A 49 2.95 1.14 0.00
C PHE A 49 2.74 0.61 1.41
N VAL A 50 2.57 -0.70 1.56
CA VAL A 50 2.17 -1.31 2.83
C VAL A 50 3.16 -2.39 3.20
N GLY A 51 4.08 -2.06 4.11
CA GLY A 51 5.23 -2.90 4.40
C GLY A 51 6.11 -3.07 3.16
N ASP A 52 6.27 -4.31 2.71
CA ASP A 52 7.00 -4.70 1.49
C ASP A 52 6.10 -4.93 0.26
N GLY A 53 4.80 -4.69 0.42
CA GLY A 53 3.78 -4.82 -0.62
C GLY A 53 3.41 -3.49 -1.25
N VAL A 54 2.96 -3.57 -2.50
CA VAL A 54 2.34 -2.43 -3.19
C VAL A 54 0.93 -2.83 -3.57
N ILE A 55 -0.03 -2.00 -3.17
CA ILE A 55 -1.45 -2.21 -3.37
C ILE A 55 -1.95 -1.16 -4.34
N VAL A 56 -2.74 -1.56 -5.32
CA VAL A 56 -3.34 -0.67 -6.30
C VAL A 56 -4.86 -0.80 -6.29
N THR A 57 -5.53 0.29 -6.64
CA THR A 57 -6.95 0.26 -6.95
C THR A 57 -7.20 -0.48 -8.26
N GLY A 58 -8.41 -1.03 -8.44
CA GLY A 58 -8.82 -1.70 -9.66
C GLY A 58 -8.73 -0.79 -10.90
N GLU A 59 -8.96 0.51 -10.72
CA GLU A 59 -8.79 1.51 -11.77
C GLU A 59 -7.32 1.61 -12.22
N LEU A 60 -6.39 1.79 -11.29
CA LEU A 60 -4.97 1.86 -11.62
C LEU A 60 -4.45 0.54 -12.21
N ARG A 61 -4.92 -0.60 -11.69
CA ARG A 61 -4.63 -1.92 -12.26
C ARG A 61 -5.02 -1.96 -13.74
N ARG A 62 -6.25 -1.59 -14.08
CA ARG A 62 -6.74 -1.61 -15.47
C ARG A 62 -5.89 -0.72 -16.37
N GLN A 63 -5.56 0.48 -15.92
CA GLN A 63 -4.67 1.38 -16.67
C GLN A 63 -3.27 0.80 -16.85
N LEU A 64 -2.73 0.08 -15.86
CA LEU A 64 -1.44 -0.59 -15.99
C LEU A 64 -1.50 -1.74 -17.01
N GLU A 65 -2.57 -2.54 -17.00
CA GLU A 65 -2.78 -3.61 -18.00
C GLU A 65 -2.88 -3.04 -19.43
N GLU A 66 -3.53 -1.87 -19.60
CA GLU A 66 -3.67 -1.18 -20.88
C GLU A 66 -2.41 -0.42 -21.34
N SER A 67 -1.46 -0.17 -20.44
CA SER A 67 -0.23 0.59 -20.73
C SER A 67 0.77 -0.14 -21.63
N GLY A 68 0.59 -1.47 -21.78
CA GLY A 68 1.53 -2.36 -22.44
C GLY A 68 2.85 -2.56 -21.70
N LEU A 69 2.99 -2.07 -20.46
CA LEU A 69 4.16 -2.32 -19.61
C LEU A 69 4.21 -3.81 -19.22
N THR A 70 5.41 -4.37 -19.13
CA THR A 70 5.63 -5.80 -18.85
C THR A 70 6.04 -6.07 -17.41
N GLY A 71 5.89 -7.33 -16.97
CA GLY A 71 6.39 -7.82 -15.68
C GLY A 71 5.44 -7.64 -14.48
N ALA A 72 4.41 -6.80 -14.60
CA ALA A 72 3.40 -6.66 -13.55
C ALA A 72 2.40 -7.83 -13.58
N ALA A 73 2.21 -8.48 -12.44
CA ALA A 73 1.08 -9.37 -12.18
C ALA A 73 0.33 -8.91 -10.91
N PHE A 74 -0.90 -9.39 -10.76
CA PHE A 74 -1.82 -8.90 -9.73
C PHE A 74 -2.51 -10.04 -9.01
N ARG A 75 -2.69 -9.86 -7.71
CA ARG A 75 -3.48 -10.76 -6.86
C ARG A 75 -4.61 -9.99 -6.19
N PRO A 76 -5.85 -10.49 -6.21
CA PRO A 76 -6.95 -9.83 -5.52
C PRO A 76 -6.72 -9.87 -4.02
N LEU A 77 -6.96 -8.75 -3.33
CA LEU A 77 -7.04 -8.75 -1.87
C LEU A 77 -8.38 -9.34 -1.45
N SER A 78 -8.36 -10.41 -0.64
CA SER A 78 -9.60 -11.14 -0.32
C SER A 78 -10.61 -10.26 0.44
N PRO A 79 -11.88 -10.18 0.01
CA PRO A 79 -12.93 -9.43 0.69
C PRO A 79 -13.20 -9.91 2.12
N ALA A 80 -13.01 -11.21 2.38
CA ALA A 80 -13.22 -11.83 3.67
C ALA A 80 -12.38 -11.19 4.79
N ARG A 81 -11.18 -10.70 4.47
CA ARG A 81 -10.31 -10.04 5.43
C ARG A 81 -10.66 -8.56 5.62
N LEU A 82 -11.11 -7.89 4.56
CA LEU A 82 -11.64 -6.51 4.63
C LEU A 82 -12.87 -6.45 5.55
N ALA A 83 -13.77 -7.43 5.42
CA ALA A 83 -14.93 -7.58 6.30
C ALA A 83 -14.54 -7.91 7.75
N GLN A 84 -13.52 -8.74 7.97
CA GLN A 84 -13.02 -9.06 9.31
C GLN A 84 -12.46 -7.82 10.04
N VAL A 85 -11.59 -7.04 9.38
CA VAL A 85 -11.04 -5.80 9.95
C VAL A 85 -12.16 -4.77 10.22
N ALA A 86 -13.16 -4.69 9.35
CA ALA A 86 -14.32 -3.83 9.57
C ALA A 86 -15.17 -4.29 10.78
N ALA A 87 -15.35 -5.59 10.97
CA ALA A 87 -16.10 -6.17 12.09
C ALA A 87 -15.36 -6.02 13.44
N GLU A 88 -14.04 -6.23 13.47
CA GLU A 88 -13.18 -6.04 14.65
C GLU A 88 -13.15 -4.57 15.13
N ARG A 89 -13.53 -3.63 14.26
CA ARG A 89 -13.60 -2.20 14.54
C ARG A 89 -14.96 -1.71 15.04
N GLN A 90 -16.00 -2.56 15.04
CA GLN A 90 -17.25 -2.15 15.68
C GLN A 90 -16.97 -2.03 17.19
N PRO A 91 -17.11 -0.83 17.79
CA PRO A 91 -17.07 -0.75 19.23
C PRO A 91 -18.19 -1.66 19.74
N GLY A 92 -17.82 -2.66 20.55
CA GLY A 92 -18.81 -3.43 21.30
C GLY A 92 -19.76 -2.45 22.00
N PRO A 93 -21.05 -2.81 22.18
CA PRO A 93 -22.00 -1.91 22.83
C PRO A 93 -21.34 -1.40 24.10
N VAL A 94 -21.14 -0.08 24.16
CA VAL A 94 -20.59 0.57 25.34
C VAL A 94 -21.52 0.15 26.46
N SER A 95 -21.04 -0.73 27.34
CA SER A 95 -21.80 -1.18 28.49
C SER A 95 -21.91 0.04 29.40
N GLN A 96 -22.97 0.82 29.19
CA GLN A 96 -23.38 1.84 30.14
C GLN A 96 -23.81 1.07 31.38
N SER A 97 -22.87 0.87 32.30
CA SER A 97 -23.21 0.57 33.69
C SER A 97 -24.23 1.62 34.14
N PRO A 98 -25.42 1.24 34.64
CA PRO A 98 -26.42 2.20 35.10
C PRO A 98 -25.92 2.82 36.41
N GLY A 99 -25.13 3.89 36.30
CA GLY A 99 -24.64 4.70 37.41
C GLY A 99 -25.45 5.98 37.53
N SER A 100 -26.43 5.96 38.43
CA SER A 100 -27.12 7.07 39.11
C SER A 100 -27.36 8.38 38.35
N ALA A 101 -28.65 8.70 38.23
CA ALA A 101 -29.21 10.01 37.89
C ALA A 101 -28.49 11.21 38.52
N GLY A 102 -27.99 12.10 37.67
CA GLY A 102 -27.76 13.52 37.96
C GLY A 102 -28.61 14.34 36.99
N ALA A 103 -29.59 15.07 37.52
CA ALA A 103 -30.54 15.86 36.76
C ALA A 103 -29.86 17.02 36.02
N GLY A 104 -30.28 17.27 34.77
CA GLY A 104 -30.06 18.53 34.07
C GLY A 104 -29.20 18.43 32.81
N ALA A 105 -29.80 18.01 31.70
CA ALA A 105 -29.35 18.41 30.36
C ALA A 105 -30.54 18.33 29.40
N GLU A 106 -30.88 19.47 28.82
CA GLU A 106 -31.97 19.66 27.87
C GLU A 106 -31.75 18.80 26.62
N ALA A 107 -32.86 18.29 26.10
CA ALA A 107 -32.91 17.38 24.97
C ALA A 107 -32.45 18.06 23.67
N GLY A 108 -31.16 17.92 23.34
CA GLY A 108 -30.69 17.99 21.96
C GLY A 108 -31.02 16.67 21.26
N THR A 109 -32.16 16.61 20.55
CA THR A 109 -32.46 15.51 19.64
C THR A 109 -31.43 15.49 18.51
N SER A 110 -30.45 14.61 18.59
CA SER A 110 -29.61 14.25 17.44
C SER A 110 -30.43 13.43 16.45
N PRO A 111 -30.70 13.90 15.22
CA PRO A 111 -31.25 13.04 14.18
C PRO A 111 -30.07 12.33 13.52
N LEU A 112 -29.63 11.23 14.10
CA LEU A 112 -28.73 10.29 13.43
C LEU A 112 -29.48 8.96 13.25
N SER A 113 -30.58 9.03 12.50
CA SER A 113 -30.94 7.90 11.63
C SER A 113 -29.97 7.96 10.45
N SER A 114 -28.90 7.18 10.54
CA SER A 114 -28.04 6.89 9.40
C SER A 114 -28.25 5.43 9.03
N ASP A 115 -29.24 5.18 8.17
CA ASP A 115 -29.28 4.02 7.26
C ASP A 115 -28.17 4.14 6.21
N SER A 116 -26.96 4.49 6.64
CA SER A 116 -25.78 4.52 5.80
C SER A 116 -25.08 3.20 6.01
N ASP A 117 -25.39 2.24 5.15
CA ASP A 117 -24.62 1.01 5.05
C ASP A 117 -23.13 1.36 4.90
N PRO A 118 -22.26 1.10 5.91
CA PRO A 118 -20.86 1.47 5.85
C PRO A 118 -20.06 0.59 4.88
N SER A 119 -20.71 -0.36 4.21
CA SER A 119 -20.11 -1.22 3.18
C SER A 119 -20.05 -0.58 1.78
N GLY A 120 -20.56 0.64 1.63
CA GLY A 120 -20.53 1.40 0.38
C GLY A 120 -19.10 1.64 -0.12
N GLN A 121 -18.70 0.84 -1.12
CA GLN A 121 -17.44 0.90 -1.85
C GLN A 121 -16.20 0.39 -1.07
N VAL A 122 -16.20 -0.90 -0.74
CA VAL A 122 -14.91 -1.62 -0.68
C VAL A 122 -14.35 -1.61 -2.10
N SER A 123 -13.49 -0.63 -2.40
CA SER A 123 -12.82 -0.52 -3.69
C SER A 123 -12.14 -1.86 -4.01
N ASP A 124 -12.22 -2.31 -5.26
CA ASP A 124 -11.46 -3.47 -5.72
C ASP A 124 -9.97 -3.19 -5.54
N LEU A 125 -9.34 -3.81 -4.54
CA LEU A 125 -7.91 -3.64 -4.25
C LEU A 125 -7.13 -4.87 -4.69
N TRP A 126 -5.96 -4.61 -5.25
CA TRP A 126 -5.09 -5.62 -5.83
C TRP A 126 -3.68 -5.42 -5.30
N GLU A 127 -3.02 -6.50 -4.89
CA GLU A 127 -1.58 -6.47 -4.63
C GLU A 127 -0.82 -6.67 -5.94
N ILE A 128 0.21 -5.86 -6.17
CA ILE A 128 1.18 -6.11 -7.24
C ILE A 128 2.07 -7.28 -6.82
N ASP A 129 1.94 -8.39 -7.54
CA ASP A 129 2.68 -9.63 -7.35
C ASP A 129 3.70 -9.74 -8.48
N LEU A 130 4.99 -9.50 -8.17
CA LEU A 130 6.05 -9.43 -9.18
C LEU A 130 6.95 -10.66 -9.10
N ALA A 131 7.30 -11.18 -10.27
CA ALA A 131 8.35 -12.17 -10.39
C ALA A 131 9.75 -11.52 -10.33
N GLU A 132 10.74 -12.36 -10.07
CA GLU A 132 12.15 -11.97 -10.12
C GLU A 132 12.62 -12.00 -11.57
N HIS A 133 13.05 -10.84 -12.08
CA HIS A 133 13.53 -10.69 -13.47
C HIS A 133 14.96 -10.14 -13.56
N ALA A 134 15.63 -9.99 -12.43
CA ALA A 134 17.03 -9.59 -12.35
C ALA A 134 17.67 -10.07 -11.05
N SER A 135 19.00 -10.15 -11.04
CA SER A 135 19.79 -10.31 -9.82
C SER A 135 20.16 -8.94 -9.23
N GLY A 136 20.16 -8.87 -7.90
CA GLY A 136 20.55 -7.68 -7.16
C GLY A 136 21.73 -7.95 -6.23
N VAL A 137 22.50 -6.91 -5.94
CA VAL A 137 23.53 -6.90 -4.89
C VAL A 137 23.14 -5.82 -3.89
N SER A 138 22.86 -6.22 -2.66
CA SER A 138 22.52 -5.30 -1.56
C SER A 138 23.75 -5.07 -0.69
N GLU A 139 24.16 -3.81 -0.55
CA GLU A 139 25.30 -3.40 0.28
C GLU A 139 24.82 -2.56 1.45
N HIS A 140 25.39 -2.79 2.63
CA HIS A 140 25.10 -2.01 3.83
C HIS A 140 25.83 -0.67 3.77
N ILE A 141 25.10 0.43 3.91
CA ILE A 141 25.62 1.79 3.65
C ILE A 141 25.49 2.74 4.85
N GLY A 142 24.83 2.34 5.93
CA GLY A 142 24.51 3.22 7.04
C GLY A 142 24.70 2.58 8.42
N PRO A 143 24.46 3.32 9.51
CA PRO A 143 24.63 2.80 10.86
C PRO A 143 23.54 1.81 11.27
N ASN A 144 22.36 1.84 10.63
CA ASN A 144 21.24 1.00 11.02
C ASN A 144 21.21 -0.31 10.23
N ALA A 145 20.69 -1.38 10.84
CA ALA A 145 20.60 -2.69 10.22
C ALA A 145 19.71 -2.75 8.96
N TRP A 146 18.95 -1.70 8.65
CA TRP A 146 18.08 -1.58 7.47
C TRP A 146 18.61 -0.60 6.41
N ASP A 147 19.78 0.00 6.64
CA ASP A 147 20.38 0.96 5.70
C ASP A 147 21.14 0.20 4.59
N PHE A 148 20.42 -0.23 3.57
CA PHE A 148 20.99 -0.92 2.40
C PHE A 148 20.78 -0.14 1.11
N GLU A 149 21.75 -0.24 0.22
CA GLU A 149 21.62 0.15 -1.18
C GLU A 149 21.66 -1.10 -2.05
N THR A 150 20.60 -1.32 -2.84
CA THR A 150 20.56 -2.41 -3.82
C THR A 150 20.98 -1.88 -5.18
N SER A 151 21.98 -2.52 -5.78
CA SER A 151 22.35 -2.36 -7.19
C SER A 151 21.81 -3.53 -8.01
N ILE A 152 21.51 -3.32 -9.29
CA ILE A 152 21.03 -4.37 -10.21
C ILE A 152 22.18 -4.81 -11.11
N VAL A 153 22.34 -6.13 -11.29
CA VAL A 153 23.31 -6.70 -12.23
C VAL A 153 22.71 -6.63 -13.64
N GLU A 154 23.17 -5.69 -14.47
CA GLU A 154 22.52 -5.32 -15.75
C GLU A 154 22.41 -6.52 -16.70
N ALA A 155 23.44 -7.37 -16.75
CA ALA A 155 23.47 -8.55 -17.61
C ALA A 155 22.40 -9.61 -17.28
N THR A 156 21.77 -9.54 -16.12
CA THR A 156 20.73 -10.50 -15.68
C THR A 156 19.31 -9.99 -15.88
N TRP A 157 19.15 -8.71 -16.19
CA TRP A 157 17.83 -8.12 -16.38
C TRP A 157 17.32 -8.42 -17.79
N ASP A 158 16.10 -8.96 -17.89
CA ASP A 158 15.46 -9.34 -19.15
C ASP A 158 14.76 -8.18 -19.88
N GLY A 159 14.84 -6.96 -19.33
CA GLY A 159 14.22 -5.75 -19.89
C GLY A 159 12.74 -5.56 -19.50
N THR A 160 12.20 -6.34 -18.57
CA THR A 160 10.86 -6.14 -18.02
C THR A 160 10.68 -4.79 -17.35
N ASP A 161 9.48 -4.20 -17.49
CA ASP A 161 9.21 -2.86 -16.98
C ASP A 161 8.99 -2.81 -15.46
N TRP A 162 8.48 -3.88 -14.87
CA TRP A 162 8.24 -4.04 -13.44
C TRP A 162 8.85 -5.35 -12.95
N PHE A 163 9.64 -5.30 -11.89
CA PHE A 163 10.29 -6.50 -11.38
C PHE A 163 10.74 -6.38 -9.92
N ARG A 164 11.06 -7.54 -9.33
CA ARG A 164 11.80 -7.67 -8.07
C ARG A 164 13.17 -8.29 -8.31
N VAL A 165 14.02 -8.20 -7.29
CA VAL A 165 15.26 -8.98 -7.18
C VAL A 165 15.26 -9.74 -5.86
N ALA A 166 15.78 -10.96 -5.85
CA ALA A 166 15.78 -11.83 -4.67
C ALA A 166 16.42 -11.18 -3.42
N SER A 167 17.41 -10.32 -3.63
CA SER A 167 18.19 -9.68 -2.56
C SER A 167 17.48 -8.48 -1.91
N ALA A 168 16.30 -8.09 -2.39
CA ALA A 168 15.61 -6.90 -1.91
C ALA A 168 14.09 -7.04 -1.99
N ASN A 169 13.41 -6.61 -0.92
CA ASN A 169 11.95 -6.54 -0.89
C ASN A 169 11.37 -5.29 -1.60
N THR A 170 12.20 -4.61 -2.38
CA THR A 170 11.85 -3.38 -3.10
C THR A 170 11.34 -3.71 -4.50
N ILE A 171 10.39 -2.92 -5.00
CA ILE A 171 9.92 -2.99 -6.38
C ILE A 171 10.78 -2.08 -7.24
N PHE A 172 11.25 -2.61 -8.38
CA PHE A 172 12.02 -1.89 -9.37
C PHE A 172 11.19 -1.66 -10.62
N VAL A 173 11.42 -0.52 -11.26
CA VAL A 173 10.75 -0.14 -12.50
C VAL A 173 11.74 0.37 -13.54
N SER A 174 11.45 0.09 -14.81
CA SER A 174 12.17 0.67 -15.94
C SER A 174 11.90 2.17 -16.05
N ARG A 175 12.69 2.87 -16.88
CA ARG A 175 12.42 4.27 -17.23
C ARG A 175 11.00 4.47 -17.80
N ARG A 176 10.54 3.56 -18.66
CA ARG A 176 9.23 3.65 -19.30
C ARG A 176 8.11 3.50 -18.28
N ALA A 177 8.23 2.56 -17.34
CA ALA A 177 7.29 2.40 -16.25
C ALA A 177 7.28 3.62 -15.32
N ARG A 178 8.45 4.18 -14.98
CA ARG A 178 8.55 5.42 -14.21
C ARG A 178 7.80 6.57 -14.88
N GLU A 179 8.10 6.86 -16.15
CA GLU A 179 7.47 7.96 -16.90
C GLU A 179 5.95 7.78 -17.01
N TRP A 180 5.48 6.53 -17.08
CA TRP A 180 4.06 6.23 -17.05
C TRP A 180 3.44 6.50 -15.67
N LEU A 181 4.08 6.02 -14.60
CA LEU A 181 3.62 6.22 -13.23
C LEU A 181 3.58 7.71 -12.83
N GLU A 182 4.59 8.50 -13.22
CA GLU A 182 4.64 9.94 -12.95
C GLU A 182 3.41 10.66 -13.54
N ARG A 183 2.93 10.21 -14.70
CA ARG A 183 1.76 10.80 -15.37
C ARG A 183 0.44 10.40 -14.73
N VAL A 184 0.32 9.16 -14.28
CA VAL A 184 -0.95 8.57 -13.82
C VAL A 184 -1.14 8.71 -12.31
N ALA A 185 -0.07 8.59 -11.55
CA ALA A 185 -0.10 8.53 -10.09
C ALA A 185 1.07 9.29 -9.44
N GLY A 186 1.63 10.31 -10.11
CA GLY A 186 2.83 11.03 -9.68
C GLY A 186 2.78 11.59 -8.26
N ASP A 187 1.61 12.02 -7.79
CA ASP A 187 1.42 12.52 -6.42
C ASP A 187 1.55 11.43 -5.35
N TRP A 188 1.48 10.15 -5.75
CA TRP A 188 1.42 8.99 -4.87
C TRP A 188 2.68 8.13 -4.93
N VAL A 189 3.67 8.50 -5.74
CA VAL A 189 4.89 7.71 -5.94
C VAL A 189 6.12 8.59 -5.87
N SER A 190 7.24 7.98 -5.49
CA SER A 190 8.57 8.56 -5.58
C SER A 190 9.53 7.53 -6.13
N PHE A 191 10.63 8.03 -6.71
CA PHE A 191 11.60 7.19 -7.40
C PHE A 191 13.00 7.53 -6.92
N ARG A 192 13.79 6.50 -6.68
CA ARG A 192 15.24 6.62 -6.48
C ARG A 192 15.96 5.93 -7.62
N THR A 193 16.99 6.58 -8.15
CA THR A 193 17.81 6.01 -9.21
C THR A 193 18.63 4.85 -8.66
N VAL A 194 18.64 3.73 -9.37
CA VAL A 194 19.37 2.53 -8.96
C VAL A 194 20.61 2.35 -9.83
N LYS A 195 21.73 2.02 -9.19
CA LYS A 195 23.00 1.73 -9.88
C LYS A 195 22.88 0.40 -10.62
N LEU A 196 23.33 0.41 -11.87
CA LEU A 196 23.53 -0.79 -12.67
C LEU A 196 24.99 -1.21 -12.56
N ARG A 197 25.23 -2.51 -12.36
CA ARG A 197 26.55 -3.14 -12.27
C ARG A 197 26.74 -4.17 -13.37
#